data_AF-A0A961NDJ1-F1
#
_entry.id   AF-A0A961NDJ1-F1
#
_cell.length_a   1.000
_cell.length_b   1.000
_cell.length_c   1.000
_cell.angle_alpha   90.00
_cell.angle_beta   90.00
_cell.angle_gamma   90.00
#
_symmetry.space_group_name_H-M   'P 1'
#
loop_
_entity.id
_entity.type
_entity.pdbx_description
1 polymer ?
#
loop_
_entity_poly.entity_id
_entity_poly.type
_entity_poly.pdbx_seq_one_letter_code
_entity_poly.pdbx_strand_id
1 'polypeptide(L)'
;MAEQAALPAPARAALSPGLAWLLALALFVGFWQFGRPVAPWAFDYPKAWTLPLARWIGAVTDWLLNEASFGLFTFAELTRFVAALIELPYRLVLGLLSDGVQSGRGSGAVQILPPLSWVAVIAVFTL
;
A
#
# COMPACT_ATOMS: atom_id res chain seq x y z
N MET A 1 -29.74 61.97 -44.89
CA MET A 1 -30.63 60.84 -44.55
C MET A 1 -30.15 59.64 -45.35
N ALA A 2 -29.28 58.81 -44.77
CA ALA A 2 -28.82 57.57 -45.37
C ALA A 2 -29.38 56.42 -44.53
N GLU A 3 -30.20 55.60 -45.16
CA GLU A 3 -30.92 54.48 -44.55
C GLU A 3 -29.93 53.34 -44.28
N GLN A 4 -29.74 52.99 -43.01
CA GLN A 4 -28.92 51.86 -42.61
C GLN A 4 -29.67 50.57 -42.95
N ALA A 5 -29.27 49.94 -44.06
CA ALA A 5 -29.71 48.60 -44.41
C ALA A 5 -29.17 47.60 -43.36
N ALA A 6 -30.03 47.18 -42.44
CA ALA A 6 -29.73 46.15 -41.46
C ALA A 6 -29.47 44.82 -42.17
N LEU A 7 -28.25 44.30 -42.08
CA LEU A 7 -27.89 42.98 -42.59
C LEU A 7 -28.70 41.91 -41.82
N PRO A 8 -29.29 40.91 -42.50
CA PRO A 8 -29.99 39.83 -41.81
C PRO A 8 -29.00 39.06 -40.93
N ALA A 9 -29.29 38.98 -39.63
CA ALA A 9 -28.50 38.16 -38.71
C ALA A 9 -28.51 36.70 -39.21
N PRO A 10 -27.35 36.01 -39.26
CA PRO A 10 -27.32 34.62 -39.71
C PRO A 10 -28.20 33.79 -38.77
N ALA A 11 -29.24 33.18 -39.31
CA ALA A 11 -30.09 32.24 -38.60
C ALA A 11 -29.22 31.09 -38.09
N ARG A 12 -28.83 31.16 -36.81
CA ARG A 12 -28.16 30.04 -36.14
C ARG A 12 -29.18 28.91 -36.14
N ALA A 13 -28.95 27.88 -36.96
CA ALA A 13 -29.75 26.67 -36.94
C ALA A 13 -29.68 26.09 -35.53
N ALA A 14 -30.72 26.37 -34.72
CA ALA A 14 -30.85 25.83 -33.39
C ALA A 14 -31.18 24.34 -33.55
N LEU A 15 -30.14 23.51 -33.56
CA LEU A 15 -30.29 22.07 -33.47
C LEU A 15 -31.18 21.76 -32.27
N SER A 16 -32.23 20.97 -32.47
CA SER A 16 -33.08 20.59 -31.35
C SER A 16 -32.20 19.89 -30.30
N PRO A 17 -32.43 20.11 -29.00
CA PRO A 17 -31.58 19.55 -27.95
C PRO A 17 -31.40 18.03 -28.10
N GLY A 18 -32.45 17.33 -28.54
CA GLY A 18 -32.38 15.90 -28.85
C GLY A 18 -31.47 15.53 -30.02
N LEU A 19 -31.50 16.28 -31.13
CA LEU A 19 -30.60 16.08 -32.27
C LEU A 19 -29.14 16.36 -31.88
N ALA A 20 -28.91 17.38 -31.06
CA ALA A 20 -27.57 17.67 -30.55
C ALA A 20 -27.02 16.51 -29.69
N TRP A 21 -27.85 15.94 -28.81
CA TRP A 21 -27.47 14.76 -28.02
C TRP A 21 -27.25 13.51 -28.86
N LEU A 22 -28.09 13.24 -29.86
CA LEU A 22 -27.91 12.11 -30.78
C LEU A 22 -26.63 12.26 -31.60
N LEU A 23 -26.32 13.47 -32.07
CA LEU A 23 -25.10 13.74 -32.81
C LEU A 23 -23.86 13.62 -31.91
N ALA A 24 -23.93 14.12 -30.67
CA ALA A 24 -22.87 13.93 -29.68
C ALA A 24 -22.63 12.45 -29.37
N LEU A 25 -23.70 11.66 -29.20
CA LEU A 25 -23.63 10.23 -28.96
C LEU A 25 -23.03 9.50 -30.17
N ALA A 26 -23.45 9.85 -31.39
CA ALA A 26 -22.92 9.28 -32.62
C ALA A 26 -21.41 9.59 -32.80
N LEU A 27 -21.00 10.83 -32.50
CA LEU A 27 -19.59 11.21 -32.50
C LEU A 27 -18.78 10.47 -31.43
N PHE A 28 -19.34 10.29 -30.23
CA PHE A 28 -18.71 9.52 -29.16
C PHE A 28 -18.53 8.04 -29.54
N VAL A 29 -19.56 7.40 -30.08
CA VAL A 29 -19.51 6.00 -30.53
C VAL A 29 -18.54 5.85 -31.71
N GLY A 30 -18.54 6.79 -32.66
CA GLY A 30 -17.57 6.83 -33.75
C GLY A 30 -16.14 6.97 -33.23
N PHE A 31 -15.91 7.89 -32.28
CA PHE A 31 -14.61 8.03 -31.64
C PHE A 31 -14.21 6.78 -30.84
N TRP A 32 -15.14 6.10 -30.18
CA TRP A 32 -14.86 4.84 -29.47
C TRP A 32 -14.42 3.72 -30.42
N GLN A 33 -15.09 3.57 -31.57
CA GLN A 33 -14.81 2.50 -32.52
C GLN A 33 -13.53 2.75 -33.35
N PHE A 34 -13.24 4.01 -33.69
CA PHE A 34 -12.14 4.39 -34.59
C PHE A 34 -11.03 5.21 -33.94
N GLY A 35 -11.17 5.59 -32.67
CA GLY A 35 -10.23 6.49 -31.99
C GLY A 35 -8.96 5.81 -31.49
N ARG A 36 -8.93 4.48 -31.38
CA ARG A 36 -7.72 3.73 -30.96
C ARG A 36 -6.45 4.07 -31.77
N PRO A 37 -6.46 4.08 -33.13
CA PRO A 37 -5.29 4.49 -33.92
C PRO A 37 -4.98 6.00 -33.89
N VAL A 38 -5.97 6.86 -33.61
CA VAL A 38 -5.83 8.33 -33.67
C VAL A 38 -5.38 8.92 -32.34
N ALA A 39 -5.85 8.33 -31.23
CA ALA A 39 -5.58 8.78 -29.86
C ALA A 39 -5.36 7.57 -28.94
N PRO A 40 -4.29 6.78 -29.14
CA PRO A 40 -4.03 5.58 -28.32
C PRO A 40 -3.92 5.90 -26.82
N TRP A 41 -3.44 7.10 -26.47
CA TRP A 41 -3.35 7.60 -25.10
C TRP A 41 -4.70 7.76 -24.38
N ALA A 42 -5.80 7.91 -25.14
CA ALA A 42 -7.14 8.06 -24.58
C ALA A 42 -7.76 6.71 -24.18
N PHE A 43 -7.20 5.61 -24.70
CA PHE A 43 -7.67 4.24 -24.45
C PHE A 43 -6.69 3.45 -23.57
N ASP A 44 -5.39 3.61 -23.80
CA ASP A 44 -4.33 2.95 -23.06
C ASP A 44 -3.40 4.00 -22.43
N TYR A 45 -3.14 3.87 -21.13
CA TYR A 45 -2.19 4.76 -20.46
C TYR A 45 -0.78 4.55 -21.04
N PRO A 46 -0.08 5.60 -21.50
CA PRO A 46 1.22 5.46 -22.14
C PRO A 46 2.22 4.82 -21.18
N LYS A 47 2.79 3.67 -21.57
CA LYS A 47 3.79 2.95 -20.77
C LYS A 47 5.04 3.80 -20.48
N ALA A 48 5.35 4.77 -21.34
CA ALA A 48 6.46 5.72 -21.15
C ALA A 48 6.28 6.60 -19.91
N TRP A 49 5.05 6.77 -19.40
CA TRP A 49 4.74 7.56 -18.21
C TRP A 49 4.46 6.68 -16.98
N THR A 50 4.55 5.36 -17.14
CA THR A 50 4.42 4.45 -16.00
C THR A 50 5.69 4.51 -15.17
N LEU A 51 5.59 5.09 -13.98
CA LEU A 51 6.72 5.16 -13.05
C LEU A 51 7.03 3.73 -12.54
N PRO A 52 8.28 3.23 -12.67
CA PRO A 52 8.62 1.86 -12.31
C PRO A 52 8.84 1.69 -10.79
N LEU A 53 7.92 2.21 -9.97
CA LEU A 53 7.98 2.18 -8.50
C LEU A 53 8.20 0.78 -7.96
N ALA A 54 7.48 -0.22 -8.49
CA ALA A 54 7.62 -1.60 -8.06
C ALA A 54 9.06 -2.13 -8.21
N ARG A 55 9.73 -1.77 -9.31
CA ARG A 55 11.13 -2.17 -9.54
C ARG A 55 12.06 -1.48 -8.55
N TRP A 56 11.84 -0.20 -8.27
CA TRP A 56 12.68 0.56 -7.34
C TRP A 56 12.50 0.10 -5.91
N ILE A 57 11.25 -0.08 -5.46
CA ILE A 57 10.95 -0.57 -4.11
C ILE A 57 11.50 -1.98 -3.92
N GLY A 58 11.37 -2.85 -4.94
CA GLY A 58 11.96 -4.18 -4.93
C GLY A 58 13.48 -4.12 -4.77
N ALA A 59 14.16 -3.33 -5.62
CA ALA A 59 15.61 -3.18 -5.57
C ALA A 59 16.11 -2.59 -4.24
N VAL A 60 15.40 -1.61 -3.67
CA VAL A 60 15.76 -1.01 -2.38
C VAL A 60 15.55 -2.00 -1.23
N THR A 61 14.44 -2.75 -1.24
CA THR A 61 14.18 -3.77 -0.23
C THR A 61 15.22 -4.88 -0.29
N ASP A 62 15.55 -5.35 -1.50
CA ASP A 62 16.56 -6.37 -1.74
C ASP A 62 17.92 -5.91 -1.21
N TRP A 63 18.35 -4.70 -1.65
CA TRP A 63 19.57 -4.06 -1.16
C TRP A 63 19.60 -3.95 0.37
N LEU A 64 18.50 -3.52 0.98
CA LEU A 64 18.43 -3.31 2.42
C LEU A 64 18.53 -4.61 3.22
N LEU A 65 17.96 -5.71 2.70
CA LEU A 65 17.97 -7.00 3.38
C LEU A 65 19.27 -7.76 3.17
N ASN A 66 19.83 -7.72 1.96
CA ASN A 66 20.91 -8.62 1.55
C ASN A 66 22.29 -7.93 1.51
N GLU A 67 22.37 -6.66 1.12
CA GLU A 67 23.66 -5.97 0.90
C GLU A 67 23.96 -4.85 1.91
N ALA A 68 22.93 -4.22 2.49
CA ALA A 68 23.11 -3.07 3.36
C ALA A 68 23.80 -3.47 4.68
N SER A 69 25.01 -2.94 4.86
CA SER A 69 25.84 -3.19 6.04
C SER A 69 26.39 -1.88 6.60
N PHE A 70 26.52 -1.84 7.92
CA PHE A 70 27.13 -0.74 8.68
C PHE A 70 28.63 -0.98 8.93
N GLY A 71 29.25 -1.86 8.14
CA GLY A 71 30.64 -2.30 8.30
C GLY A 71 30.84 -3.42 9.33
N LEU A 72 30.18 -3.34 10.50
CA LEU A 72 30.31 -4.36 11.56
C LEU A 72 29.21 -5.42 11.55
N PHE A 73 28.01 -5.06 11.07
CA PHE A 73 26.85 -5.92 10.97
C PHE A 73 25.92 -5.40 9.86
N THR A 74 25.03 -6.26 9.39
CA THR A 74 24.03 -5.95 8.35
C THR A 74 22.79 -5.27 8.94
N PHE A 75 22.02 -4.58 8.11
CA PHE A 75 20.74 -4.02 8.52
C PHE A 75 19.77 -5.12 9.01
N ALA A 76 19.77 -6.28 8.36
CA ALA A 76 18.97 -7.43 8.78
C ALA A 76 19.37 -7.92 10.18
N GLU A 77 20.65 -7.94 10.52
CA GLU A 77 21.12 -8.32 11.85
C GLU A 77 20.72 -7.31 12.92
N LEU A 78 20.77 -6.01 12.63
CA LEU A 78 20.30 -4.97 13.54
C LEU A 78 18.82 -5.16 13.89
N THR A 79 17.96 -5.33 12.88
CA THR A 79 16.52 -5.49 13.10
C THR A 79 16.21 -6.79 13.86
N ARG A 80 16.90 -7.88 13.55
CA ARG A 80 16.81 -9.15 14.31
C ARG A 80 17.27 -8.99 15.75
N PHE A 81 18.35 -8.24 15.98
CA PHE A 81 18.82 -7.95 17.32
C PHE A 81 17.80 -7.15 18.12
N VAL A 82 17.22 -6.09 17.53
CA VAL A 82 16.15 -5.31 18.16
C VAL A 82 14.93 -6.18 18.47
N ALA A 83 14.52 -7.05 17.53
CA ALA A 83 13.44 -8.00 17.75
C ALA A 83 13.76 -8.94 18.92
N ALA A 84 14.96 -9.53 18.95
CA ALA A 84 15.40 -10.40 20.04
C ALA A 84 15.46 -9.68 21.39
N LEU A 85 15.87 -8.40 21.40
CA LEU A 85 15.94 -7.58 22.59
C LEU A 85 14.55 -7.29 23.18
N ILE A 86 13.56 -7.04 22.33
CA ILE A 86 12.16 -6.86 22.74
C ILE A 86 11.55 -8.19 23.19
N GLU A 87 11.91 -9.28 22.52
CA GLU A 87 11.35 -10.58 22.80
C GLU A 87 11.89 -11.21 24.10
N LEU A 88 13.11 -10.86 24.50
CA LEU A 88 13.72 -11.32 25.75
C LEU A 88 12.84 -11.03 26.99
N PRO A 89 12.48 -9.77 27.32
CA PRO A 89 11.63 -9.49 28.47
C PRO A 89 10.24 -10.10 28.32
N TYR A 90 9.68 -10.13 27.11
CA TYR A 90 8.39 -10.76 26.86
C TYR A 90 8.41 -12.26 27.22
N ARG A 91 9.40 -13.01 26.74
CA ARG A 91 9.54 -14.44 27.04
C ARG A 91 9.83 -14.68 28.52
N LEU A 92 10.58 -13.79 29.19
CA LEU A 92 10.80 -13.89 30.63
C LEU A 92 9.48 -13.79 31.40
N VAL A 93 8.66 -12.79 31.10
CA VAL A 93 7.36 -12.62 31.76
C VAL A 93 6.42 -13.78 31.40
N LEU A 94 6.36 -14.19 30.13
CA LEU A 94 5.53 -15.31 29.69
C LEU A 94 5.94 -16.63 30.39
N GLY A 95 7.25 -16.90 30.46
CA GLY A 95 7.77 -18.07 31.14
C GLY A 95 7.53 -18.04 32.65
N LEU A 96 7.65 -16.87 33.29
CA LEU A 96 7.42 -16.74 34.72
C LEU A 96 5.94 -16.84 35.10
N LEU A 97 5.04 -16.26 34.30
CA LEU A 97 3.63 -16.13 34.66
C LEU A 97 2.72 -17.22 34.06
N SER A 98 3.03 -17.70 32.85
CA SER A 98 2.19 -18.64 32.11
C SER A 98 2.78 -20.04 32.08
N ASP A 99 3.99 -20.19 31.56
CA ASP A 99 4.47 -21.51 31.13
C ASP A 99 5.32 -22.24 32.18
N GLY A 100 5.83 -21.50 33.17
CA GLY A 100 6.85 -21.97 34.08
C GLY A 100 8.22 -22.10 33.41
N VAL A 101 9.28 -22.19 34.21
CA VAL A 101 10.62 -22.45 33.68
C VAL A 101 10.74 -23.94 33.45
N GLN A 102 10.79 -24.35 32.18
CA GLN A 102 10.95 -25.74 31.77
C GLN A 102 12.30 -25.93 31.06
N SER A 103 12.95 -27.07 31.28
CA SER A 103 14.15 -27.48 30.56
C SER A 103 13.86 -28.67 29.66
N GLY A 104 14.22 -28.57 28.38
CA GLY A 104 13.87 -29.55 27.35
C GLY A 104 12.74 -29.09 26.43
N ARG A 105 12.37 -29.91 25.44
CA ARG A 105 11.26 -29.65 24.51
C ARG A 105 10.37 -30.88 24.38
N GLY A 106 9.07 -30.68 24.19
CA GLY A 106 8.11 -31.77 23.96
C GLY A 106 7.83 -32.61 25.21
N SER A 107 7.52 -33.88 25.02
CA SER A 107 7.15 -34.82 26.09
C SER A 107 8.28 -35.12 27.10
N GLY A 108 9.51 -34.69 26.83
CA GLY A 108 10.65 -34.79 27.75
C GLY A 108 10.99 -33.49 28.48
N ALA A 109 10.15 -32.46 28.38
CA ALA A 109 10.38 -31.21 29.10
C ALA A 109 10.19 -31.41 30.61
N VAL A 110 11.26 -31.18 31.38
CA VAL A 110 11.25 -31.26 32.84
C VAL A 110 10.98 -29.86 33.37
N GLN A 111 9.87 -29.72 34.08
CA GLN A 111 9.49 -28.47 34.75
C GLN A 111 10.45 -28.22 35.92
N ILE A 112 11.21 -27.12 35.84
CA ILE A 112 12.12 -26.69 36.90
C ILE A 112 11.37 -25.82 37.90
N LEU A 113 10.61 -24.85 37.39
CA LEU A 113 9.83 -23.92 38.20
C LEU A 113 8.40 -23.85 37.68
N PRO A 114 7.38 -24.00 38.54
CA PRO A 114 6.00 -23.79 38.14
C PRO A 114 5.75 -22.31 37.80
N PRO A 115 4.72 -22.02 36.97
CA PRO A 115 4.29 -20.65 36.72
C PRO A 115 3.88 -19.96 38.03
N LEU A 116 4.19 -18.66 38.15
CA LEU A 116 3.78 -17.83 39.26
C LEU A 116 2.26 -17.64 39.25
N SER A 117 1.64 -17.83 40.41
CA SER A 117 0.24 -17.49 40.59
C SER A 117 0.05 -15.97 40.62
N TRP A 118 -1.13 -15.49 40.22
CA TRP A 118 -1.45 -14.07 40.30
C TRP A 118 -1.35 -13.52 41.74
N VAL A 119 -1.62 -14.35 42.76
CA VAL A 119 -1.47 -13.99 44.17
C VAL A 119 -0.01 -13.70 44.51
N ALA A 120 0.92 -14.53 44.02
CA ALA A 120 2.35 -14.31 44.21
C ALA A 120 2.81 -12.99 43.55
N VAL A 121 2.28 -12.66 42.37
CA VAL A 121 2.55 -11.38 41.70
C VAL A 121 2.09 -10.20 42.56
N ILE A 122 0.84 -10.22 43.07
CA ILE A 122 0.34 -9.14 43.92
C ILE A 122 1.20 -8.99 45.18
N ALA A 123 1.51 -10.11 45.85
CA ALA A 123 2.35 -10.07 47.05
C ALA A 123 3.68 -9.35 46.80
N VAL A 124 4.35 -9.62 45.65
CA VAL A 124 5.61 -8.95 45.26
C VAL A 124 5.46 -7.45 45.03
N PHE A 125 4.33 -6.98 44.50
CA PHE A 125 4.10 -5.55 44.25
C PHE A 125 3.58 -4.78 45.47
N THR A 126 2.96 -5.46 46.44
CA THR A 126 2.34 -4.82 47.60
C THR A 126 3.18 -4.83 48.88
N LEU A 127 4.15 -5.75 48.99
CA LEU A 127 5.09 -5.86 50.12
C LEU A 127 6.35 -5.01 49.87
#